data_AF-A0A7X9HE67-F1
#
_entry.id   AF-A0A7X9HE67-F1
#
_cell.length_a   1.000
_cell.length_b   1.000
_cell.length_c   1.000
_cell.angle_alpha   90.00
_cell.angle_beta   90.00
_cell.angle_gamma   90.00
#
_symmetry.space_group_name_H-M   'P 1'
#
loop_
_entity.id
_entity.type
_entity.pdbx_description
1 polymer ?
#
loop_
_entity_poly.entity_id
_entity_poly.type
_entity_poly.pdbx_seq_one_letter_code
_entity_poly.pdbx_strand_id
1 'polypeptide(L)'
;MPRAKIYGYVAVIVSALLGIAFVYYAFIHFDMYSSLHFSSIDTGAYWAVVTPIAVVILFILATGFWVGYTILTIKVAPPMPEIVEKKDNSKFKAFLLCLVTAALAAWFVYGLLHHYYLAIAIPAACITLVILGMVFWVGIAIITTRSTLKKDK
;
A
#
# COMPACT_ATOMS: atom_id res chain seq x y z
N MET A 1 -21.93 -6.33 23.80
CA MET A 1 -21.00 -6.86 22.77
C MET A 1 -19.58 -6.33 22.96
N PRO A 2 -18.88 -6.63 24.08
CA PRO A 2 -17.51 -6.13 24.32
C PRO A 2 -16.42 -6.90 23.53
N ARG A 3 -16.67 -8.16 23.15
CA ARG A 3 -15.64 -9.00 22.50
C ARG A 3 -15.22 -8.50 21.10
N ALA A 4 -16.11 -7.86 20.35
CA ALA A 4 -15.79 -7.33 19.02
C ALA A 4 -14.77 -6.16 19.07
N LYS A 5 -14.80 -5.36 20.14
CA LYS A 5 -13.88 -4.22 20.30
C LYS A 5 -12.43 -4.65 20.59
N ILE A 6 -12.24 -5.83 21.19
CA ILE A 6 -10.91 -6.38 21.48
C ILE A 6 -10.12 -6.57 20.17
N TYR A 7 -10.77 -7.09 19.13
CA TYR A 7 -10.14 -7.23 17.81
C TYR A 7 -9.76 -5.88 17.18
N GLY A 8 -10.55 -4.82 17.44
CA GLY A 8 -10.21 -3.46 17.02
C GLY A 8 -8.93 -2.95 17.70
N TYR A 9 -8.82 -3.10 19.03
CA TYR A 9 -7.60 -2.71 19.76
C TYR A 9 -6.37 -3.54 19.33
N VAL A 10 -6.54 -4.85 19.16
CA VAL A 10 -5.46 -5.72 18.68
C VAL A 10 -5.00 -5.29 17.29
N ALA A 11 -5.91 -5.02 16.35
CA ALA A 11 -5.57 -4.56 15.01
C ALA A 11 -4.78 -3.24 15.03
N VAL A 12 -5.18 -2.28 15.87
CA VAL A 12 -4.49 -0.99 16.03
C VAL A 12 -3.09 -1.17 16.61
N ILE A 13 -2.95 -1.92 17.70
CA ILE A 13 -1.65 -2.11 18.36
C ILE A 13 -0.69 -2.88 17.46
N VAL A 14 -1.15 -3.97 16.84
CA VAL A 14 -0.31 -4.82 15.99
C VAL A 14 0.15 -4.05 14.75
N SER A 15 -0.75 -3.35 14.06
CA SER A 15 -0.37 -2.54 12.89
C SER A 15 0.56 -1.37 13.24
N ALA A 16 0.34 -0.71 14.38
CA ALA A 16 1.23 0.37 14.83
C ALA A 16 2.64 -0.16 15.16
N LEU A 17 2.74 -1.27 15.90
CA LEU A 17 4.04 -1.88 16.22
C LEU A 17 4.77 -2.37 14.97
N LEU A 18 4.07 -3.04 14.05
CA LEU A 18 4.63 -3.47 12.77
C LEU A 18 5.08 -2.28 11.91
N GLY A 19 4.32 -1.19 11.88
CA GLY A 19 4.69 0.04 11.18
C GLY A 19 5.94 0.70 11.76
N ILE A 20 6.04 0.80 13.08
CA ILE A 20 7.22 1.35 13.77
C ILE A 20 8.44 0.46 13.51
N ALA A 21 8.30 -0.86 13.65
CA ALA A 21 9.36 -1.81 13.37
C ALA A 21 9.83 -1.69 11.91
N PHE A 22 8.89 -1.59 10.97
CA PHE A 22 9.20 -1.43 9.55
C PHE A 22 10.00 -0.15 9.29
N VAL A 23 9.57 1.01 9.81
CA VAL A 23 10.30 2.28 9.62
C VAL A 23 11.70 2.22 10.25
N TYR A 24 11.81 1.63 11.44
CA TYR A 24 13.09 1.48 12.14
C TYR A 24 14.08 0.63 11.34
N TYR A 25 13.69 -0.56 10.89
CA TYR A 25 14.58 -1.45 10.14
C TYR A 25 14.83 -0.97 8.70
N ALA A 26 13.83 -0.40 8.04
CA ALA A 26 13.94 0.01 6.65
C ALA A 26 14.83 1.25 6.47
N PHE A 27 14.78 2.21 7.40
CA PHE A 27 15.42 3.53 7.22
C PHE A 27 16.47 3.88 8.29
N ILE A 28 16.22 3.56 9.56
CA ILE A 28 17.11 4.00 10.66
C ILE A 28 18.25 3.00 10.86
N HIS A 29 17.95 1.70 10.84
CA HIS A 29 18.92 0.63 11.05
C HIS A 29 19.68 0.23 9.77
N PHE A 30 19.35 0.86 8.63
CA PHE A 30 20.01 0.64 7.33
C PHE A 30 21.50 1.00 7.35
N ASP A 31 21.88 2.05 8.08
CA ASP A 31 23.24 2.58 8.09
C ASP A 31 24.26 1.58 8.69
N MET A 32 23.81 0.71 9.61
CA MET A 32 24.65 -0.24 10.33
C MET A 32 25.08 -1.47 9.50
N TYR A 33 24.34 -1.80 8.43
CA TYR A 33 24.65 -2.90 7.50
C TYR A 33 24.96 -2.42 6.07
N SER A 34 25.17 -1.12 5.89
CA SER A 34 25.56 -0.50 4.62
C SER A 34 26.85 -1.09 4.00
N SER A 35 27.65 -1.81 4.80
CA SER A 35 28.85 -2.54 4.38
C SER A 35 28.56 -3.92 3.75
N LEU A 36 27.37 -4.48 3.91
CA LEU A 36 26.93 -5.67 3.17
C LEU A 36 26.38 -5.25 1.81
N HIS A 37 27.28 -4.88 0.91
CA HIS A 37 26.96 -4.76 -0.50
C HIS A 37 26.32 -6.08 -0.98
N PHE A 38 25.21 -6.00 -1.73
CA PHE A 38 24.60 -7.17 -2.40
C PHE A 38 25.59 -7.96 -3.27
N SER A 39 26.75 -7.38 -3.57
CA SER A 39 27.92 -8.00 -4.18
C SER A 39 28.42 -9.26 -3.45
N SER A 40 28.14 -9.43 -2.15
CA SER A 40 28.58 -10.59 -1.37
C SER A 40 27.60 -11.78 -1.40
N ILE A 41 26.39 -11.58 -1.95
CA ILE A 41 25.36 -12.61 -2.04
C ILE A 41 25.43 -13.26 -3.42
N ASP A 42 25.37 -14.59 -3.46
CA ASP A 42 25.32 -15.32 -4.72
C ASP A 42 24.12 -14.84 -5.57
N THR A 43 24.36 -14.60 -6.85
CA THR A 43 23.35 -14.02 -7.75
C THR A 43 22.08 -14.87 -7.79
N GLY A 44 22.21 -16.21 -7.70
CA GLY A 44 21.05 -17.11 -7.65
C GLY A 44 20.19 -16.92 -6.40
N ALA A 45 20.82 -16.77 -5.23
CA ALA A 45 20.10 -16.55 -3.97
C ALA A 45 19.37 -15.19 -3.94
N TYR A 46 19.98 -14.15 -4.51
CA TYR A 46 19.35 -12.84 -4.64
C TYR A 46 18.07 -12.92 -5.47
N TRP A 47 18.14 -13.48 -6.68
CA TRP A 47 16.97 -13.59 -7.55
C TRP A 47 15.88 -14.50 -6.99
N ALA A 48 16.23 -15.55 -6.23
CA ALA A 48 15.25 -16.43 -5.60
C ALA A 48 14.37 -15.70 -4.56
N VAL A 49 14.94 -14.79 -3.77
CA VAL A 49 14.19 -14.02 -2.75
C VAL A 49 13.47 -12.84 -3.38
N VAL A 50 14.13 -12.16 -4.32
CA VAL A 50 13.63 -10.89 -4.88
C VAL A 50 12.51 -11.11 -5.89
N THR A 51 12.56 -12.17 -6.70
CA THR A 51 11.53 -12.50 -7.69
C THR A 51 10.10 -12.56 -7.10
N PRO A 52 9.80 -13.37 -6.06
CA PRO A 52 8.44 -13.46 -5.53
C PRO A 52 7.96 -12.12 -4.95
N ILE A 53 8.84 -11.37 -4.31
CA ILE A 53 8.53 -10.05 -3.76
C ILE A 53 8.23 -9.07 -4.90
N ALA A 54 9.05 -9.07 -5.95
CA ALA A 54 8.87 -8.22 -7.12
C ALA A 54 7.56 -8.52 -7.84
N VAL A 55 7.17 -9.79 -7.98
CA VAL A 55 5.89 -10.20 -8.57
C VAL A 55 4.72 -9.61 -7.78
N VAL A 56 4.73 -9.72 -6.45
CA VAL A 56 3.65 -9.17 -5.61
C VAL A 56 3.58 -7.65 -5.72
N ILE A 57 4.72 -6.96 -5.65
CA ILE A 57 4.79 -5.49 -5.73
C ILE A 57 4.30 -4.99 -7.09
N LEU A 58 4.80 -5.58 -8.18
CA LEU A 58 4.40 -5.21 -9.53
C LEU A 58 2.92 -5.52 -9.79
N PHE A 59 2.40 -6.62 -9.25
CA PHE A 59 0.97 -6.94 -9.33
C PHE A 59 0.12 -5.87 -8.64
N ILE A 60 0.47 -5.47 -7.42
CA ILE A 60 -0.26 -4.41 -6.69
C ILE A 60 -0.18 -3.08 -7.45
N LEU A 61 1.00 -2.68 -7.93
CA LEU A 61 1.17 -1.46 -8.72
C LEU A 61 0.38 -1.51 -10.04
N ALA A 62 0.36 -2.66 -10.72
CA ALA A 62 -0.42 -2.87 -11.93
C ALA A 62 -1.93 -2.78 -11.66
N THR A 63 -2.43 -3.32 -10.54
CA THR A 63 -3.84 -3.15 -10.16
C THR A 63 -4.19 -1.69 -9.89
N GLY A 64 -3.31 -0.93 -9.24
CA GLY A 64 -3.49 0.51 -9.04
C GLY A 64 -3.54 1.27 -10.36
N PHE A 65 -2.59 0.98 -11.26
CA PHE A 65 -2.56 1.57 -12.60
C PHE A 65 -3.81 1.22 -13.41
N TRP A 66 -4.25 -0.04 -13.37
CA TRP A 66 -5.47 -0.51 -14.02
C TRP A 66 -6.72 0.22 -13.52
N VAL A 67 -6.86 0.42 -12.21
CA VAL A 67 -7.96 1.20 -11.62
C VAL A 67 -7.92 2.67 -12.11
N GLY A 68 -6.75 3.30 -12.13
CA GLY A 68 -6.60 4.65 -12.67
C GLY A 68 -6.98 4.73 -14.17
N TYR A 69 -6.53 3.77 -14.95
CA TYR A 69 -6.80 3.68 -16.39
C TYR A 69 -8.27 3.44 -16.71
N THR A 70 -8.95 2.57 -15.96
CA THR A 70 -10.39 2.31 -16.13
C THR A 70 -11.23 3.54 -15.81
N ILE A 71 -10.91 4.31 -14.78
CA ILE A 71 -11.62 5.57 -14.47
C ILE A 71 -11.41 6.62 -15.58
N LEU A 72 -10.21 6.68 -16.16
CA LEU A 72 -9.92 7.59 -17.28
C LEU A 72 -10.70 7.25 -18.55
N THR A 73 -10.91 5.96 -18.80
CA THR A 73 -11.54 5.44 -20.03
C THR A 73 -13.05 5.30 -19.92
N ILE A 74 -13.62 5.29 -18.72
CA ILE A 74 -15.06 5.15 -18.55
C ILE A 74 -15.81 6.34 -19.15
N LYS A 75 -16.74 6.04 -20.06
CA LYS A 75 -17.71 7.00 -20.56
C LYS A 75 -18.97 6.84 -19.73
N VAL A 76 -19.37 7.90 -19.05
CA VAL A 76 -20.61 7.90 -18.27
C VAL A 76 -21.77 7.87 -19.25
N ALA A 77 -22.48 6.74 -19.35
CA ALA A 77 -23.70 6.63 -20.13
C ALA A 77 -24.88 7.13 -19.29
N PRO A 78 -25.79 7.97 -19.83
CA PRO A 78 -27.07 8.27 -19.17
C PRO A 78 -27.89 6.96 -19.09
N PRO A 79 -28.56 6.62 -17.97
CA PRO A 79 -29.32 7.48 -17.06
C PRO A 79 -28.56 7.79 -15.76
N MET A 80 -28.04 9.01 -15.63
CA MET A 80 -27.52 9.50 -14.36
C MET A 80 -28.55 10.46 -13.75
N PRO A 81 -28.92 10.33 -12.47
CA PRO A 81 -29.72 11.35 -11.78
C PRO A 81 -29.01 12.71 -11.88
N GLU A 82 -29.78 13.80 -11.82
CA GLU A 82 -29.27 15.17 -11.91
C GLU A 82 -28.31 15.45 -10.73
N ILE A 83 -27.03 15.17 -10.93
CA ILE A 83 -25.96 15.50 -9.99
C ILE A 83 -25.72 16.99 -10.16
N VAL A 84 -26.10 17.77 -9.14
CA VAL A 84 -25.69 19.16 -8.93
C VAL A 84 -24.27 19.35 -9.46
N GLU A 85 -24.05 20.26 -10.41
CA GLU A 85 -22.76 20.52 -11.06
C GLU A 85 -21.64 20.73 -10.03
N LYS A 86 -21.04 19.63 -9.58
CA LYS A 86 -19.85 19.64 -8.76
C LYS A 86 -18.71 19.46 -9.74
N LYS A 87 -17.74 20.37 -9.70
CA LYS A 87 -16.51 20.28 -10.51
C LYS A 87 -15.81 18.94 -10.22
N ASP A 88 -16.11 17.93 -11.03
CA ASP A 88 -15.62 16.57 -10.87
C ASP A 88 -14.17 16.50 -11.36
N ASN A 89 -13.24 16.81 -10.47
CA ASN A 89 -11.80 16.60 -10.68
C ASN A 89 -11.41 15.10 -10.64
N SER A 90 -12.37 14.18 -10.75
CA SER A 90 -12.17 12.73 -10.64
C SER A 90 -11.23 12.19 -11.71
N LYS A 91 -11.33 12.68 -12.95
CA LYS A 91 -10.40 12.31 -14.03
C LYS A 91 -8.97 12.78 -13.77
N PHE A 92 -8.80 13.96 -13.18
CA PHE A 92 -7.48 14.48 -12.81
C PHE A 92 -6.84 13.67 -11.68
N LYS A 93 -7.63 13.27 -10.67
CA LYS A 93 -7.17 12.37 -9.60
C LYS A 93 -6.77 11.00 -10.14
N ALA A 94 -7.55 10.44 -11.06
CA ALA A 94 -7.24 9.18 -11.71
C ALA A 94 -5.97 9.26 -12.58
N PHE A 95 -5.77 10.37 -13.28
CA PHE A 95 -4.53 10.65 -14.01
C PHE A 95 -3.31 10.70 -13.08
N LEU A 96 -3.40 11.43 -11.96
CA LEU A 96 -2.32 11.47 -10.97
C LEU A 96 -2.03 10.09 -10.37
N LEU A 97 -3.06 9.30 -10.09
CA LEU A 97 -2.89 7.93 -9.57
C LEU A 97 -2.16 7.04 -10.59
N CYS A 98 -2.53 7.13 -11.86
CA CYS A 98 -1.88 6.43 -12.96
C CYS A 98 -0.41 6.83 -13.11
N LEU A 99 -0.12 8.14 -13.04
CA LEU A 99 1.25 8.67 -13.13
C LEU A 99 2.12 8.23 -11.95
N VAL A 100 1.61 8.33 -10.73
CA VAL A 100 2.33 7.95 -9.51
C VAL A 100 2.63 6.44 -9.48
N THR A 101 1.64 5.61 -9.84
CA THR A 101 1.83 4.15 -9.89
C THR A 101 2.82 3.73 -10.97
N ALA A 102 2.78 4.36 -12.15
CA ALA A 102 3.76 4.12 -13.21
C ALA A 102 5.18 4.55 -12.81
N ALA A 103 5.33 5.72 -12.20
CA ALA A 103 6.63 6.23 -11.73
C ALA A 103 7.24 5.32 -10.64
N LEU A 104 6.44 4.90 -9.66
CA LEU A 104 6.87 3.95 -8.63
C LEU A 104 7.27 2.60 -9.20
N ALA A 105 6.54 2.08 -10.19
CA ALA A 105 6.88 0.83 -10.85
C ALA A 105 8.21 0.92 -11.62
N ALA A 106 8.42 1.99 -12.39
CA ALA A 106 9.67 2.23 -13.10
C ALA A 106 10.87 2.36 -12.13
N TRP A 107 10.68 3.09 -11.03
CA TRP A 107 11.70 3.25 -9.99
C TRP A 107 12.06 1.92 -9.32
N PHE A 108 11.05 1.09 -9.05
CA PHE A 108 11.24 -0.24 -8.47
C PHE A 108 12.03 -1.16 -9.40
N VAL A 109 11.68 -1.23 -10.69
CA VAL A 109 12.40 -2.05 -11.69
C VAL A 109 13.84 -1.55 -11.86
N TYR A 110 14.07 -0.24 -11.89
CA TYR A 110 15.41 0.32 -11.93
C TYR A 110 16.25 -0.10 -10.73
N GLY A 111 15.66 -0.06 -9.53
CA GLY A 111 16.29 -0.49 -8.29
C GLY A 111 16.67 -1.98 -8.29
N LEU A 112 15.81 -2.83 -8.84
CA LEU A 112 16.08 -4.27 -8.99
C LEU A 112 17.29 -4.57 -9.86
N LEU A 113 17.43 -3.86 -10.99
CA LEU A 113 18.50 -4.07 -11.96
C LEU A 113 19.87 -3.60 -11.45
N HIS A 114 19.91 -2.52 -10.68
CA HIS A 114 21.16 -1.95 -10.18
C HIS A 114 21.50 -2.38 -8.75
N HIS A 115 20.74 -3.32 -8.18
CA HIS A 115 20.91 -3.79 -6.79
C HIS A 115 20.92 -2.64 -5.76
N TYR A 116 20.21 -1.54 -6.03
CA TYR A 116 20.13 -0.40 -5.12
C TYR A 116 19.04 -0.65 -4.08
N TYR A 117 19.45 -0.87 -2.82
CA TYR A 117 18.54 -1.12 -1.70
C TYR A 117 17.43 -0.07 -1.59
N LEU A 118 17.79 1.22 -1.61
CA LEU A 118 16.84 2.31 -1.40
C LEU A 118 15.78 2.40 -2.49
N ALA A 119 16.14 2.09 -3.74
CA ALA A 119 15.21 2.13 -4.87
C ALA A 119 14.16 1.00 -4.80
N ILE A 120 14.49 -0.12 -4.14
CA ILE A 120 13.58 -1.24 -3.89
C ILE A 120 12.77 -0.99 -2.60
N ALA A 121 13.43 -0.46 -1.57
CA ALA A 121 12.84 -0.25 -0.25
C ALA A 121 11.73 0.80 -0.24
N ILE A 122 11.86 1.89 -1.01
CA ILE A 122 10.86 2.97 -1.02
C ILE A 122 9.50 2.51 -1.59
N PRO A 123 9.41 1.88 -2.78
CA PRO A 123 8.14 1.37 -3.30
C PRO A 123 7.55 0.27 -2.41
N ALA A 124 8.38 -0.61 -1.87
CA ALA A 124 7.95 -1.64 -0.93
C ALA A 124 7.38 -1.01 0.36
N ALA A 125 8.03 0.03 0.89
CA ALA A 125 7.59 0.80 2.05
C ALA A 125 6.24 1.47 1.84
N CYS A 126 6.02 2.08 0.68
CA CYS A 126 4.72 2.69 0.37
C CYS A 126 3.61 1.65 0.44
N ILE A 127 3.81 0.45 -0.12
CA ILE A 127 2.79 -0.61 -0.13
C ILE A 127 2.56 -1.15 1.27
N THR A 128 3.61 -1.45 2.03
CA THR A 128 3.48 -1.99 3.40
C THR A 128 2.78 -0.99 4.31
N LEU A 129 3.12 0.30 4.23
CA LEU A 129 2.47 1.35 5.02
C LEU A 129 1.01 1.56 4.61
N VAL A 130 0.67 1.45 3.32
CA VAL A 130 -0.74 1.51 2.87
C VAL A 130 -1.55 0.35 3.44
N ILE A 131 -1.02 -0.87 3.41
CA ILE A 131 -1.69 -2.06 3.98
C ILE A 131 -1.83 -1.93 5.50
N LEU A 132 -0.76 -1.55 6.20
CA LEU A 132 -0.80 -1.32 7.65
C LEU A 132 -1.77 -0.20 8.01
N GLY A 133 -1.80 0.89 7.23
CA GLY A 133 -2.74 1.99 7.37
C GLY A 133 -4.20 1.56 7.19
N MET A 134 -4.48 0.68 6.22
CA MET A 134 -5.83 0.10 6.05
C MET A 134 -6.24 -0.73 7.26
N VAL A 135 -5.36 -1.61 7.77
CA VAL A 135 -5.64 -2.42 8.97
C VAL A 135 -5.84 -1.55 10.20
N PHE A 136 -5.00 -0.53 10.37
CA PHE A 136 -5.09 0.45 11.45
C PHE A 136 -6.42 1.21 11.39
N TRP A 137 -6.82 1.68 10.21
CA TRP A 137 -8.07 2.40 10.00
C TRP A 137 -9.30 1.53 10.28
N VAL A 138 -9.30 0.26 9.83
CA VAL A 138 -10.34 -0.72 10.14
C VAL A 138 -10.44 -0.96 11.65
N GLY A 139 -9.30 -1.07 12.35
CA GLY A 139 -9.26 -1.20 13.80
C GLY A 139 -9.95 -0.02 14.51
N ILE A 140 -9.67 1.21 14.08
CA ILE A 140 -10.33 2.43 14.60
C ILE A 140 -11.83 2.40 14.30
N ALA A 141 -12.24 2.02 13.09
CA ALA A 141 -13.65 1.93 12.73
C ALA A 141 -14.41 0.95 13.66
N ILE A 142 -13.84 -0.22 13.95
CA ILE A 142 -14.43 -1.20 14.87
C ILE A 142 -14.57 -0.63 16.30
N ILE A 143 -13.55 0.05 16.81
CA ILE A 143 -13.58 0.65 18.16
C ILE A 143 -14.69 1.71 18.27
N THR A 144 -14.85 2.52 17.22
CA THR A 144 -15.76 3.67 17.17
C THR A 144 -17.21 3.31 16.82
N THR A 145 -17.47 2.13 16.25
CA THR A 145 -18.85 1.67 16.02
C THR A 145 -19.68 1.65 17.32
N ARG A 146 -20.84 2.30 17.29
CA ARG A 146 -21.86 2.17 18.33
C ARG A 146 -22.72 0.94 18.02
N SER A 147 -22.92 0.09 19.02
CA SER A 147 -23.80 -1.07 18.92
C SER A 147 -25.26 -0.61 18.76
N THR A 148 -25.73 -0.49 17.52
CA THR A 148 -27.12 -0.16 17.16
C THR A 148 -28.05 -1.38 17.18
N LEU A 149 -27.56 -2.56 17.55
CA LEU A 149 -28.44 -3.72 17.77
C LEU A 149 -29.22 -3.52 19.07
N LYS A 150 -30.51 -3.19 18.92
CA LYS A 150 -31.51 -3.30 19.98
C LYS A 150 -31.42 -4.72 20.53
N LYS A 151 -31.17 -4.83 21.82
CA LYS A 151 -31.21 -6.10 22.54
C LYS A 151 -32.69 -6.52 22.50
N ASP A 152 -33.05 -7.37 21.56
CA ASP A 152 -34.35 -8.02 21.60
C ASP A 152 -34.41 -8.86 22.88
N LYS A 153 -35.58 -8.85 23.51
CA LYS A 153 -35.80 -9.05 24.94
C LYS A 153 -35.34 -10.40 25.46
#